data_AF-A0A7C4Q939-F1
#
_entry.id   AF-A0A7C4Q939-F1
#
_cell.length_a   1.000
_cell.length_b   1.000
_cell.length_c   1.000
_cell.angle_alpha   90.00
_cell.angle_beta   90.00
_cell.angle_gamma   90.00
#
_symmetry.space_group_name_H-M   'P 1'
#
loop_
_entity.id
_entity.type
_entity.pdbx_description
1 polymer ?
#
loop_
_entity_poly.entity_id
_entity_poly.type
_entity_poly.pdbx_seq_one_letter_code
_entity_poly.pdbx_strand_id
1 'polypeptide(L)'
;MNALPQQTEGKYQGWRLYIHPQYHYSVLIPLEWGACIRDHYLNLFFLNDRRVLTLVIGTKFADDETHILRTGVPAGDVVDGGTVQFLGQTIRKRMIRYEGKDKVVLYGYKEDLPYQIPAGNLIFTISLDDFSSGPYEEIELSPEIQQLADAIVESIQLSSP
;
A
#
# COMPACT_ATOMS: atom_id res chain seq x y z
N MET A 1 -28.05 -9.15 7.58
CA MET A 1 -27.18 -10.24 8.05
C MET A 1 -25.75 -9.72 7.99
N ASN A 2 -25.11 -9.52 9.13
CA ASN A 2 -23.72 -9.07 9.17
C ASN A 2 -22.82 -10.30 8.95
N ALA A 3 -22.04 -10.31 7.87
CA ALA A 3 -21.03 -11.34 7.66
C ALA A 3 -20.01 -11.29 8.79
N LEU A 4 -19.80 -12.41 9.47
CA LEU A 4 -18.72 -12.56 10.46
C LEU A 4 -17.37 -12.43 9.71
N PRO A 5 -16.37 -11.77 10.29
CA PRO A 5 -15.04 -11.71 9.67
C PRO A 5 -14.50 -13.13 9.55
N GLN A 6 -14.25 -13.57 8.32
CA GLN A 6 -13.56 -14.84 8.06
C GLN A 6 -12.17 -14.74 8.69
N GLN A 7 -11.88 -15.62 9.65
CA GLN A 7 -10.55 -15.72 10.24
C GLN A 7 -9.62 -16.31 9.19
N THR A 8 -8.61 -15.54 8.83
CA THR A 8 -7.49 -15.97 7.98
C THR A 8 -6.60 -16.95 8.75
N GLU A 9 -6.04 -17.94 8.05
CA GLU A 9 -5.07 -18.90 8.59
C GLU A 9 -3.63 -18.59 8.12
N GLY A 10 -2.62 -19.14 8.79
CA GLY A 10 -1.21 -19.04 8.37
C GLY A 10 -0.62 -17.63 8.54
N LYS A 11 0.17 -17.15 7.55
CA LYS A 11 0.90 -15.87 7.63
C LYS A 11 0.01 -14.64 7.85
N TYR A 12 -1.29 -14.77 7.61
CA TYR A 12 -2.28 -13.73 7.77
C TYR A 12 -3.16 -13.90 9.00
N GLN A 13 -2.84 -14.81 9.93
CA GLN A 13 -3.70 -15.08 11.07
C GLN A 13 -4.09 -13.79 11.82
N GLY A 14 -5.39 -13.63 12.07
CA GLY A 14 -5.91 -12.42 12.72
C GLY A 14 -5.96 -11.20 11.81
N TRP A 15 -6.02 -11.39 10.49
CA TRP A 15 -6.28 -10.33 9.53
C TRP A 15 -7.73 -10.44 9.07
N ARG A 16 -8.31 -9.32 8.64
CA ARG A 16 -9.67 -9.27 8.10
C ARG A 16 -9.66 -9.09 6.59
N LEU A 17 -10.58 -9.76 5.91
CA LEU A 17 -10.81 -9.55 4.49
C LEU A 17 -11.60 -8.25 4.27
N TYR A 18 -11.08 -7.40 3.39
CA TYR A 18 -11.80 -6.28 2.82
C TYR A 18 -11.98 -6.51 1.32
N ILE A 19 -13.18 -6.27 0.80
CA ILE A 19 -13.51 -6.36 -0.62
C ILE A 19 -13.87 -4.95 -1.09
N HIS A 20 -13.14 -4.44 -2.09
CA HIS A 20 -13.40 -3.13 -2.64
C HIS A 20 -14.70 -3.16 -3.45
N PRO A 21 -15.72 -2.35 -3.09
CA PRO A 21 -17.06 -2.49 -3.64
C PRO A 21 -17.14 -2.12 -5.14
N GLN A 22 -16.32 -1.16 -5.59
CA GLN A 22 -16.31 -0.68 -6.98
C GLN A 22 -15.34 -1.44 -7.90
N TYR A 23 -14.11 -1.70 -7.44
CA TYR A 23 -13.06 -2.30 -8.27
C TYR A 23 -12.95 -3.82 -8.13
N HIS A 24 -13.77 -4.44 -7.29
CA HIS A 24 -13.87 -5.90 -7.14
C HIS A 24 -12.51 -6.60 -6.88
N TYR A 25 -11.58 -5.95 -6.19
CA TYR A 25 -10.41 -6.62 -5.60
C TYR A 25 -10.62 -6.80 -4.10
N SER A 26 -9.91 -7.75 -3.51
CA SER A 26 -9.85 -7.94 -2.07
C SER A 26 -8.44 -7.69 -1.54
N VAL A 27 -8.34 -7.29 -0.29
CA VAL A 27 -7.08 -7.14 0.46
C VAL A 27 -7.29 -7.65 1.88
N LEU A 28 -6.28 -8.33 2.43
CA LEU A 28 -6.26 -8.69 3.84
C LEU A 28 -5.64 -7.54 4.63
N ILE A 29 -6.31 -7.14 5.71
CA ILE A 29 -5.93 -6.00 6.53
C ILE A 29 -5.68 -6.49 7.96
N PRO A 30 -4.50 -6.22 8.56
CA PRO A 30 -4.25 -6.57 9.96
C PRO A 30 -5.26 -5.87 10.89
N LEU A 31 -5.58 -6.48 12.03
CA LEU A 31 -6.59 -5.93 12.96
C LEU A 31 -6.20 -4.57 13.55
N GLU A 32 -4.90 -4.33 13.68
CA GLU A 32 -4.31 -3.08 14.16
C GLU A 32 -4.25 -1.98 13.10
N TRP A 33 -4.76 -2.23 11.89
CA TRP A 33 -4.93 -1.21 10.85
C TRP A 33 -6.41 -0.88 10.66
N GLY A 34 -6.75 0.38 10.46
CA GLY A 34 -8.05 0.85 10.00
C GLY A 34 -8.07 0.98 8.47
N ALA A 35 -9.26 1.17 7.90
CA ALA A 35 -9.44 1.37 6.46
C ALA A 35 -10.42 2.53 6.20
N CYS A 36 -10.08 3.39 5.26
CA CYS A 36 -10.92 4.50 4.82
C CYS A 36 -10.89 4.57 3.29
N ILE A 37 -12.07 4.62 2.67
CA ILE A 37 -12.22 4.79 1.23
C ILE A 37 -12.41 6.27 0.94
N ARG A 38 -11.68 6.80 -0.03
CA ARG A 38 -11.83 8.17 -0.56
C ARG A 38 -11.71 8.11 -2.08
N ASP A 39 -12.84 8.21 -2.77
CA ASP A 39 -12.92 8.13 -4.24
C ASP A 39 -12.18 6.90 -4.78
N HIS A 40 -11.07 7.12 -5.49
CA HIS A 40 -10.21 6.11 -6.11
C HIS A 40 -9.18 5.48 -5.15
N TYR A 41 -9.21 5.82 -3.86
CA TYR A 41 -8.18 5.46 -2.90
C TYR A 41 -8.74 4.65 -1.73
N LEU A 42 -8.06 3.54 -1.44
CA LEU A 42 -8.16 2.83 -0.17
C LEU A 42 -6.95 3.23 0.69
N ASN A 43 -7.20 3.95 1.78
CA ASN A 43 -6.18 4.32 2.75
C ASN A 43 -6.27 3.38 3.95
N LEU A 44 -5.19 2.66 4.21
CA LEU A 44 -5.03 1.87 5.42
C LEU A 44 -4.16 2.65 6.40
N PHE A 45 -4.62 2.80 7.63
CA PHE A 45 -3.93 3.57 8.65
C PHE A 45 -3.64 2.72 9.88
N PHE A 46 -2.44 2.80 10.42
CA PHE A 46 -2.10 2.08 11.65
C PHE A 46 -2.84 2.70 12.84
N LEU A 47 -3.54 1.87 13.62
CA LEU A 47 -4.34 2.29 14.79
C LEU A 47 -3.45 2.44 16.02
N ASN A 48 -2.48 3.34 15.95
CA ASN A 48 -1.58 3.65 17.06
C ASN A 48 -1.51 5.18 17.23
N ASP A 49 -1.59 5.65 18.46
CA ASP A 49 -1.57 7.08 18.81
C ASP A 49 -0.19 7.72 18.62
N ARG A 50 0.89 6.93 18.56
CA ARG A 50 2.26 7.42 18.43
C ARG A 50 2.77 7.49 17.00
N ARG A 51 2.13 6.79 16.06
CA ARG A 51 2.57 6.75 14.66
C ARG A 51 1.42 6.93 13.69
N VAL A 52 1.63 7.75 12.67
CA VAL A 52 0.65 8.01 11.61
C VAL A 52 1.08 7.32 10.32
N LEU A 53 1.18 6.00 10.36
CA LEU A 53 1.49 5.19 9.17
C LEU A 53 0.27 5.11 8.27
N THR A 54 0.44 5.38 6.98
CA THR A 54 -0.62 5.26 5.98
C THR A 54 -0.12 4.51 4.75
N LEU A 55 -0.73 3.37 4.44
CA LEU A 55 -0.60 2.69 3.16
C LEU A 55 -1.74 3.17 2.25
N VAL A 56 -1.39 3.84 1.16
CA VAL A 56 -2.35 4.36 0.17
C VAL A 56 -2.37 3.41 -1.01
N ILE A 57 -3.56 2.92 -1.38
CA ILE A 57 -3.80 2.12 -2.58
C ILE A 57 -4.74 2.92 -3.49
N GLY A 58 -4.18 3.59 -4.49
CA GLY A 58 -4.96 4.20 -5.57
C GLY A 58 -5.34 3.15 -6.61
N THR A 59 -6.59 3.18 -7.09
CA THR A 59 -7.10 2.24 -8.09
C THR A 59 -7.98 2.98 -9.09
N LYS A 60 -7.82 2.67 -10.37
CA LYS A 60 -8.72 3.12 -11.43
C LYS A 60 -8.89 2.04 -12.49
N PHE A 61 -9.91 2.16 -13.34
CA PHE A 61 -10.00 1.37 -14.55
C PHE A 61 -8.98 1.85 -15.59
N ALA A 62 -8.55 0.97 -16.49
CA ALA A 62 -7.54 1.29 -17.48
C ALA A 62 -7.97 2.40 -18.46
N ASP A 63 -9.26 2.48 -18.76
CA ASP A 63 -9.91 3.49 -19.61
C ASP A 63 -10.31 4.78 -18.87
N ASP A 64 -10.15 4.82 -17.55
CA ASP A 64 -10.44 5.98 -16.72
C ASP A 64 -9.26 6.98 -16.78
N GLU A 65 -9.51 8.24 -17.15
CA GLU A 65 -8.48 9.28 -17.22
C GLU A 65 -8.12 9.88 -15.84
N THR A 66 -8.77 9.43 -14.77
CA THR A 66 -8.54 9.94 -13.41
C THR A 66 -7.08 9.80 -12.97
N HIS A 67 -6.56 10.86 -12.36
CA HIS A 67 -5.20 10.88 -11.83
C HIS A 67 -5.14 10.25 -10.44
N ILE A 68 -4.51 9.09 -10.33
CA ILE A 68 -4.32 8.35 -9.08
C ILE A 68 -2.89 8.44 -8.50
N LEU A 69 -2.08 9.34 -9.04
CA LEU A 69 -0.68 9.51 -8.61
C LEU A 69 -0.61 10.42 -7.39
N ARG A 70 0.32 10.13 -6.48
CA ARG A 70 0.57 10.99 -5.31
C ARG A 70 1.10 12.35 -5.75
N THR A 71 0.70 13.38 -5.01
CA THR A 71 1.23 14.73 -5.19
C THR A 71 2.54 14.88 -4.43
N GLY A 72 3.65 14.97 -5.16
CA GLY A 72 4.96 15.19 -4.58
C GLY A 72 5.64 13.91 -4.05
N VAL A 73 6.94 14.07 -3.79
CA VAL A 73 7.85 13.05 -3.31
C VAL A 73 8.68 13.74 -2.22
N PRO A 74 8.74 13.20 -0.99
CA PRO A 74 9.49 13.85 0.08
C PRO A 74 11.00 13.83 -0.19
N ALA A 75 11.76 14.63 0.56
CA ALA A 75 13.20 14.74 0.38
C ALA A 75 13.91 13.39 0.63
N GLY A 76 14.88 13.08 -0.22
CA GLY A 76 15.68 11.87 -0.15
C GLY A 76 16.00 11.29 -1.52
N ASP A 77 16.84 10.26 -1.52
CA ASP A 77 17.24 9.54 -2.71
C ASP A 77 16.34 8.31 -2.91
N VAL A 78 16.02 8.01 -4.17
CA VAL A 78 15.33 6.77 -4.51
C VAL A 78 16.35 5.63 -4.52
N VAL A 79 16.17 4.66 -3.62
CA VAL A 79 17.04 3.49 -3.50
C VAL A 79 16.26 2.20 -3.75
N ASP A 80 16.97 1.13 -4.11
CA ASP A 80 16.35 -0.17 -4.28
C ASP A 80 15.80 -0.71 -2.94
N GLY A 81 14.55 -1.18 -2.98
CA GLY A 81 13.88 -1.83 -1.86
C GLY A 81 13.58 -3.31 -2.13
N GLY A 82 14.02 -3.85 -3.27
CA GLY A 82 13.76 -5.23 -3.68
C GLY A 82 12.46 -5.40 -4.47
N THR A 83 11.76 -6.51 -4.25
CA THR A 83 10.58 -6.90 -5.03
C THR A 83 9.50 -7.53 -4.16
N VAL A 84 8.25 -7.40 -4.57
CA VAL A 84 7.10 -8.08 -3.96
C VAL A 84 6.23 -8.75 -5.02
N GLN A 85 5.46 -9.76 -4.62
CA GLN A 85 4.44 -10.35 -5.48
C GLN A 85 3.17 -9.49 -5.43
N PHE A 86 2.55 -9.23 -6.58
CA PHE A 86 1.32 -8.46 -6.66
C PHE A 86 0.49 -8.97 -7.83
N LEU A 87 -0.72 -9.48 -7.58
CA LEU A 87 -1.66 -9.94 -8.62
C LEU A 87 -1.01 -10.82 -9.71
N GLY A 88 -0.15 -11.78 -9.29
CA GLY A 88 0.50 -12.74 -10.19
C GLY A 88 1.76 -12.25 -10.91
N GLN A 89 2.19 -11.00 -10.67
CA GLN A 89 3.44 -10.45 -11.21
C GLN A 89 4.40 -10.05 -10.08
N THR A 90 5.69 -10.08 -10.37
CA THR A 90 6.73 -9.53 -9.49
C THR A 90 6.92 -8.05 -9.80
N ILE A 91 6.69 -7.18 -8.82
CA ILE A 91 6.86 -5.74 -8.97
C ILE A 91 8.05 -5.24 -8.15
N ARG A 92 8.70 -4.18 -8.64
CA ARG A 92 9.80 -3.53 -7.91
C ARG A 92 9.26 -2.70 -6.76
N LYS A 93 9.99 -2.72 -5.65
CA LYS A 93 9.82 -1.86 -4.50
C LYS A 93 11.01 -0.90 -4.45
N ARG A 94 10.75 0.39 -4.30
CA ARG A 94 11.78 1.41 -4.09
C ARG A 94 11.51 2.13 -2.78
N MET A 95 12.57 2.62 -2.16
CA MET A 95 12.49 3.42 -0.94
C MET A 95 12.94 4.83 -1.24
N ILE A 96 12.33 5.81 -0.57
CA ILE A 96 12.92 7.14 -0.47
C ILE A 96 13.72 7.17 0.83
N ARG A 97 15.04 7.34 0.71
CA ARG A 97 15.96 7.34 1.84
C ARG A 97 16.54 8.73 2.05
N TYR A 98 16.43 9.23 3.28
CA TYR A 98 16.98 10.52 3.68
C TYR A 98 17.86 10.32 4.91
N GLU A 99 19.12 10.73 4.81
CA GLU A 99 20.13 10.58 5.88
C GLU A 99 20.21 9.15 6.43
N GLY A 100 20.15 8.16 5.54
CA GLY A 100 20.23 6.74 5.91
C GLY A 100 18.92 6.11 6.40
N LYS A 101 17.85 6.89 6.57
CA LYS A 101 16.54 6.41 7.07
C LYS A 101 15.51 6.32 5.96
N ASP A 102 14.78 5.22 5.93
CA ASP A 102 13.71 5.01 4.96
C ASP A 102 12.46 5.80 5.36
N LYS A 103 11.96 6.63 4.43
CA LYS A 103 10.86 7.57 4.67
C LYS A 103 9.56 7.16 3.98
N VAL A 104 9.70 6.53 2.82
CA VAL A 104 8.57 6.08 1.98
C VAL A 104 8.91 4.77 1.33
N VAL A 105 7.91 3.88 1.22
CA VAL A 105 7.93 2.75 0.29
C VAL A 105 7.10 3.08 -0.94
N LEU A 106 7.65 2.85 -2.12
CA LEU A 106 6.96 2.97 -3.42
C LEU A 106 6.93 1.61 -4.10
N TYR A 107 5.73 1.11 -4.42
CA TYR A 107 5.55 -0.15 -5.13
C TYR A 107 5.27 0.10 -6.61
N GLY A 108 5.83 -0.75 -7.48
CA GLY A 108 5.65 -0.63 -8.93
C GLY A 108 6.43 0.51 -9.57
N TYR A 109 7.38 1.12 -8.84
CA TYR A 109 8.16 2.24 -9.33
C TYR A 109 9.03 1.86 -10.54
N LYS A 110 9.01 2.71 -11.57
CA LYS A 110 9.83 2.61 -12.78
C LYS A 110 10.49 3.97 -13.01
N GLU A 111 11.78 3.97 -13.35
CA GLU A 111 12.60 5.20 -13.45
C GLU A 111 12.07 6.20 -14.49
N ASP A 112 11.34 5.74 -15.51
CA ASP A 112 10.86 6.55 -16.64
C ASP A 112 9.33 6.62 -16.79
N LEU A 113 8.55 6.06 -15.85
CA LEU A 113 7.10 5.99 -15.95
C LEU A 113 6.43 6.37 -14.63
N PRO A 114 5.17 6.84 -14.65
CA PRO A 114 4.39 6.92 -13.43
C PRO A 114 4.37 5.55 -12.73
N TYR A 115 4.48 5.53 -11.40
CA TYR A 115 4.46 4.32 -10.54
C TYR A 115 3.07 3.66 -10.53
N GLN A 116 2.67 3.21 -11.72
CA GLN A 116 1.40 2.57 -12.01
C GLN A 116 1.66 1.09 -12.28
N ILE A 117 0.81 0.25 -11.68
CA ILE A 117 0.87 -1.20 -11.79
C ILE A 117 -0.38 -1.65 -12.52
N PRO A 118 -0.31 -1.91 -13.84
CA PRO A 118 -1.42 -2.50 -14.58
C PRO A 118 -1.67 -3.93 -14.11
N ALA A 119 -2.94 -4.29 -13.88
CA ALA A 119 -3.37 -5.64 -13.57
C ALA A 119 -4.77 -5.89 -14.15
N GLY A 120 -4.83 -6.58 -15.30
CA GLY A 120 -6.08 -6.75 -16.04
C GLY A 120 -6.63 -5.41 -16.55
N ASN A 121 -7.88 -5.09 -16.21
CA ASN A 121 -8.54 -3.83 -16.54
C ASN A 121 -8.35 -2.74 -15.46
N LEU A 122 -7.54 -3.00 -14.42
CA LEU A 122 -7.26 -2.05 -13.35
C LEU A 122 -5.83 -1.52 -13.42
N ILE A 123 -5.63 -0.32 -12.90
CA ILE A 123 -4.33 0.30 -12.68
C ILE A 123 -4.25 0.70 -11.21
N PHE A 124 -3.14 0.31 -10.56
CA PHE A 124 -2.88 0.60 -9.17
C PHE A 124 -1.71 1.58 -8.98
N THR A 125 -1.77 2.38 -7.91
CA THR A 125 -0.63 3.08 -7.32
C THR A 125 -0.58 2.71 -5.85
N ILE A 126 0.60 2.40 -5.31
CA ILE A 126 0.72 1.99 -3.91
C ILE A 126 1.94 2.64 -3.26
N SER A 127 1.75 3.30 -2.12
CA SER A 127 2.83 3.82 -1.28
C SER A 127 2.55 3.65 0.20
N LEU A 128 3.62 3.54 0.99
CA LEU A 128 3.57 3.62 2.45
C LEU A 128 4.34 4.87 2.89
N ASP A 129 3.70 5.70 3.68
CA ASP A 129 4.26 6.92 4.25
C ASP A 129 4.07 6.93 5.78
N ASP A 130 4.98 7.57 6.50
CA ASP A 130 4.84 7.88 7.93
C ASP A 130 4.62 9.40 8.09
N PHE A 131 3.39 9.78 8.45
CA PHE A 131 2.98 11.17 8.66
C PHE A 131 3.05 11.60 10.13
N SER A 132 3.80 10.87 10.95
CA SER A 132 3.94 11.20 12.38
C SER A 132 4.44 12.62 12.59
N SER A 133 3.91 13.28 13.61
CA SER A 133 4.42 14.58 14.04
C SER A 133 5.79 14.42 14.69
N GLY A 134 6.81 15.09 14.18
CA GLY A 134 8.16 15.09 14.73
C GLY A 134 9.18 15.64 13.73
N PRO A 135 10.46 15.75 14.12
CA PRO A 135 11.53 16.09 13.20
C PRO A 135 11.58 15.07 12.07
N TYR A 136 11.59 15.54 10.82
CA TYR A 136 11.58 14.65 9.65
C TYR A 136 12.79 13.71 9.65
N GLU A 137 13.92 14.19 10.15
CA GLU A 137 15.19 13.48 10.30
C GLU A 137 15.05 12.27 11.23
N GLU A 138 14.12 12.29 12.18
CA GLU A 138 13.92 11.23 13.17
C GLU A 138 12.94 10.14 12.71
N ILE A 139 12.05 10.45 11.76
CA ILE A 139 11.06 9.50 11.23
C ILE A 139 11.74 8.38 10.45
N GLU A 140 11.34 7.14 10.68
CA GLU A 140 11.86 5.99 9.95
C GLU A 140 10.82 4.88 9.84
N LEU A 141 10.65 4.39 8.62
CA LEU A 141 9.94 3.15 8.32
C LEU A 141 10.87 1.98 8.62
N SER A 142 10.69 1.37 9.79
CA SER A 142 11.51 0.22 10.18
C SER A 142 11.30 -0.97 9.23
N PRO A 143 12.28 -1.90 9.13
CA PRO A 143 12.15 -3.08 8.28
C PRO A 143 10.88 -3.90 8.56
N GLU A 144 10.45 -3.98 9.83
CA GLU A 144 9.24 -4.71 10.23
C GLU A 144 7.97 -4.06 9.66
N ILE A 145 7.90 -2.72 9.68
CA ILE A 145 6.79 -1.97 9.09
C ILE A 145 6.76 -2.17 7.56
N GLN A 146 7.94 -2.16 6.93
CA GLN A 146 8.05 -2.41 5.50
C GLN A 146 7.59 -3.83 5.13
N GLN A 147 8.00 -4.85 5.89
CA GLN A 147 7.58 -6.24 5.68
C GLN A 147 6.06 -6.43 5.90
N LEU A 148 5.49 -5.74 6.88
CA LEU A 148 4.04 -5.76 7.10
C LEU A 148 3.30 -5.15 5.90
N ALA A 149 3.78 -4.02 5.38
CA ALA A 149 3.23 -3.40 4.19
C ALA A 149 3.37 -4.30 2.95
N ASP A 150 4.52 -4.97 2.77
CA ASP A 150 4.71 -5.95 1.70
C ASP A 150 3.66 -7.06 1.80
N ALA A 151 3.42 -7.61 2.99
CA ALA A 151 2.44 -8.67 3.20
C ALA A 151 0.99 -8.21 2.89
N ILE A 152 0.64 -6.96 3.20
CA ILE A 152 -0.65 -6.35 2.80
C ILE A 152 -0.75 -6.28 1.28
N VAL A 153 0.27 -5.75 0.61
CA VAL A 153 0.31 -5.62 -0.86
C VAL A 153 0.21 -6.99 -1.54
N GLU A 154 0.95 -7.98 -1.03
CA GLU A 154 0.92 -9.36 -1.54
C GLU A 154 -0.43 -10.06 -1.34
N SER A 155 -1.23 -9.61 -0.37
CA SER A 155 -2.56 -10.19 -0.11
C SER A 155 -3.63 -9.72 -1.10
N ILE A 156 -3.31 -8.73 -1.95
CA ILE A 156 -4.27 -8.19 -2.90
C ILE A 156 -4.59 -9.26 -3.96
N GLN A 157 -5.88 -9.52 -4.16
CA GLN A 157 -6.39 -10.47 -5.13
C GLN A 157 -7.53 -9.84 -5.91
N LEU A 158 -7.67 -10.16 -7.20
CA LEU A 158 -8.89 -9.86 -7.92
C LEU A 158 -9.99 -10.79 -7.40
N SER A 159 -11.11 -10.23 -6.96
CA SER A 159 -12.29 -11.04 -6.67
C SER A 159 -12.83 -11.50 -8.02
N SER A 160 -13.07 -12.80 -8.19
CA SER A 160 -13.77 -13.27 -9.39
C SER A 160 -15.15 -12.58 -9.46
N PRO A 161 -15.60 -12.15 -10.64
CA PRO A 161 -16.96 -11.62 -10.80
C PRO A 161 -18.03 -12.64 -10.42
#